data_AF-A0A834W6H6-F1
#
_entry.id   AF-A0A834W6H6-F1
#
_cell.length_a   1.000
_cell.length_b   1.000
_cell.length_c   1.000
_cell.angle_alpha   90.00
_cell.angle_beta   90.00
_cell.angle_gamma   90.00
#
_symmetry.space_group_name_H-M   'P 1'
#
loop_
_entity.id
_entity.type
_entity.pdbx_description
1 polymer ?
#
loop_
_entity_poly.entity_id
_entity_poly.type
_entity_poly.pdbx_seq_one_letter_code
_entity_poly.pdbx_strand_id
1 'polypeptide(L)'
;MTTFFVASTLVTVAIYDRIIVPIARKTLKNPQGLSPLQRIGVGLVFAILGMVAAALTEIKRMRLAEAHGLSHDPTAKIPSTVFRLIPQFILVGSGEAFMYIGQLDFFLRECPKGMKTMSTGLFLSTLSLGFFFSTLLVTIVHKVTGEKRPWLADNLNEGRLYNFYWLLAILCALDLVAYLFCAKGYVYKDKRLADEGIELEEHDQTAFH
;
A
#
# COMPACT_ATOMS: atom_id res chain seq x y z
N MET A 1 2.51 -17.07 5.00
CA MET A 1 1.78 -15.85 4.58
C MET A 1 2.73 -14.76 4.12
N THR A 2 3.70 -14.38 4.93
CA THR A 2 4.76 -13.40 4.58
C THR A 2 5.51 -13.77 3.30
N THR A 3 5.75 -15.06 3.03
CA THR A 3 6.40 -15.51 1.78
C THR A 3 5.62 -15.13 0.51
N PHE A 4 4.30 -15.28 0.50
CA PHE A 4 3.48 -14.91 -0.66
C PHE A 4 3.47 -13.40 -0.89
N PHE A 5 3.42 -12.65 0.21
CA PHE A 5 3.53 -11.20 0.19
C PHE A 5 4.87 -10.75 -0.42
N VAL A 6 5.99 -11.20 0.15
CA VAL A 6 7.33 -10.86 -0.33
C VAL A 6 7.54 -11.31 -1.78
N ALA A 7 7.08 -12.51 -2.14
CA ALA A 7 7.16 -13.00 -3.52
C ALA A 7 6.38 -12.10 -4.49
N SER A 8 5.16 -11.67 -4.12
CA SER A 8 4.38 -10.75 -4.94
C SER A 8 5.06 -9.38 -5.08
N THR A 9 5.62 -8.85 -4.00
CA THR A 9 6.37 -7.58 -4.01
C THR A 9 7.57 -7.71 -4.96
N LEU A 10 8.37 -8.76 -4.84
CA LEU A 10 9.53 -9.01 -5.72
C LEU A 10 9.15 -9.19 -7.18
N VAL A 11 8.09 -9.94 -7.47
CA VAL A 11 7.58 -10.11 -8.84
C VAL A 11 7.10 -8.78 -9.41
N THR A 12 6.42 -7.96 -8.60
CA THR A 12 5.95 -6.64 -9.04
C THR A 12 7.12 -5.71 -9.33
N VAL A 13 8.15 -5.69 -8.48
CA VAL A 13 9.39 -4.94 -8.72
C VAL A 13 10.06 -5.41 -10.01
N ALA A 14 10.19 -6.73 -10.20
CA ALA A 14 10.79 -7.28 -11.43
C ALA A 14 9.98 -6.89 -12.68
N ILE A 15 8.65 -6.94 -12.62
CA ILE A 15 7.75 -6.49 -13.70
C ILE A 15 7.92 -4.98 -13.93
N TYR A 16 8.01 -4.20 -12.86
CA TYR A 16 8.19 -2.76 -12.94
C TYR A 16 9.46 -2.41 -13.72
N ASP A 17 10.60 -2.98 -13.31
CA ASP A 17 11.90 -2.71 -13.91
C ASP A 17 12.01 -3.26 -15.35
N ARG A 18 11.46 -4.45 -15.63
CA ARG A 18 11.58 -5.07 -16.97
C ARG A 18 10.54 -4.62 -17.97
N ILE A 19 9.35 -4.20 -17.54
CA ILE A 19 8.21 -3.95 -18.44
C ILE A 19 7.79 -2.48 -18.35
N ILE A 20 7.55 -1.96 -17.16
CA ILE A 20 7.00 -0.61 -17.01
C ILE A 20 8.04 0.46 -17.36
N VAL A 21 9.29 0.32 -16.90
CA VAL A 21 10.39 1.25 -17.24
C VAL A 21 10.64 1.37 -18.74
N PRO A 22 10.85 0.27 -19.52
CA PRO A 22 11.10 0.39 -20.95
C PRO A 22 9.87 0.85 -21.75
N ILE A 23 8.66 0.46 -21.34
CA ILE A 23 7.43 0.95 -21.98
C ILE A 23 7.28 2.44 -21.74
N ALA A 24 7.45 2.91 -20.50
CA ALA A 24 7.28 4.32 -20.18
C ALA A 24 8.36 5.20 -20.84
N ARG A 25 9.59 4.68 -21.00
CA ARG A 25 10.63 5.33 -21.83
C ARG A 25 10.22 5.44 -23.29
N LYS A 26 9.55 4.42 -23.86
CA LYS A 26 9.08 4.43 -25.26
C LYS A 26 7.85 5.30 -25.49
N THR A 27 6.89 5.31 -24.56
CA THR A 27 5.57 5.95 -24.77
C THR A 27 5.51 7.38 -24.25
N LEU A 28 6.10 7.68 -23.09
CA LEU A 28 6.04 9.02 -22.50
C LEU A 28 7.20 9.94 -22.90
N LYS A 29 8.21 9.47 -23.67
CA LYS A 29 9.47 10.19 -23.97
C LYS A 29 10.16 10.80 -22.73
N ASN A 30 9.76 10.37 -21.53
CA ASN A 30 10.37 10.78 -20.28
C ASN A 30 11.37 9.69 -19.87
N PRO A 31 12.68 10.00 -19.71
CA PRO A 31 13.70 9.00 -19.38
C PRO A 31 13.44 8.25 -18.06
N GLN A 32 12.54 8.78 -17.20
CA GLN A 32 12.26 8.27 -15.85
C GLN A 32 10.91 7.55 -15.68
N GLY A 33 10.08 7.42 -16.72
CA GLY A 33 8.83 6.65 -16.68
C GLY A 33 7.63 7.33 -16.02
N LEU A 34 6.82 6.59 -15.23
CA LEU A 34 5.67 7.12 -14.46
C LEU A 34 6.13 8.13 -13.40
N SER A 35 5.36 9.19 -13.13
CA SER A 35 5.75 10.17 -12.10
C SER A 35 5.74 9.57 -10.69
N PRO A 36 6.60 10.01 -9.76
CA PRO A 36 6.62 9.48 -8.40
C PRO A 36 5.26 9.57 -7.70
N LEU A 37 4.51 10.66 -7.92
CA LEU A 37 3.16 10.83 -7.34
C LEU A 37 2.16 9.85 -7.96
N GLN A 38 2.25 9.59 -9.26
CA GLN A 38 1.38 8.60 -9.90
C GLN A 38 1.62 7.20 -9.35
N ARG A 39 2.88 6.82 -9.08
CA ARG A 39 3.22 5.52 -8.48
C ARG A 39 2.65 5.38 -7.07
N ILE A 40 2.79 6.42 -6.24
CA ILE A 40 2.19 6.49 -4.90
C ILE A 40 0.67 6.33 -4.98
N GLY A 41 0.00 7.08 -5.86
CA GLY A 41 -1.45 6.99 -6.05
C GLY A 41 -1.92 5.60 -6.50
N VAL A 42 -1.19 4.96 -7.42
CA VAL A 42 -1.48 3.57 -7.85
C VAL A 42 -1.33 2.61 -6.67
N GLY A 43 -0.29 2.76 -5.84
CA GLY A 43 -0.10 1.98 -4.63
C GLY A 43 -1.28 2.07 -3.65
N LEU A 44 -1.80 3.29 -3.43
CA LEU A 44 -3.00 3.51 -2.60
C LEU A 44 -4.25 2.83 -3.17
N VAL A 45 -4.46 2.88 -4.49
CA VAL A 45 -5.58 2.18 -5.14
C VAL A 45 -5.48 0.67 -4.93
N PHE A 46 -4.29 0.09 -5.11
CA PHE A 46 -4.06 -1.34 -4.86
C PHE A 46 -4.28 -1.71 -3.38
N ALA A 47 -3.91 -0.84 -2.43
CA ALA A 47 -4.19 -1.04 -1.02
C ALA A 47 -5.71 -1.10 -0.73
N ILE A 48 -6.51 -0.20 -1.32
CA ILE A 48 -7.98 -0.22 -1.20
C ILE A 48 -8.54 -1.52 -1.77
N LEU A 49 -8.13 -1.90 -2.99
CA LEU A 49 -8.57 -3.14 -3.62
C LEU A 49 -8.20 -4.38 -2.79
N GLY A 50 -7.00 -4.37 -2.18
CA GLY A 50 -6.54 -5.42 -1.28
C GLY A 50 -7.44 -5.55 -0.04
N MET A 51 -7.79 -4.43 0.61
CA MET A 51 -8.69 -4.43 1.77
C MET A 51 -10.12 -4.88 1.41
N VAL A 52 -10.63 -4.47 0.24
CA VAL A 52 -11.93 -4.95 -0.27
C VAL A 52 -11.90 -6.45 -0.55
N ALA A 53 -10.84 -6.96 -1.18
CA ALA A 53 -10.66 -8.39 -1.42
C ALA A 53 -10.59 -9.19 -0.11
N ALA A 54 -9.92 -8.65 0.92
CA ALA A 54 -9.87 -9.25 2.25
C ALA A 54 -11.25 -9.29 2.92
N ALA A 55 -12.01 -8.18 2.88
CA ALA A 55 -13.37 -8.12 3.40
C ALA A 55 -14.29 -9.14 2.73
N LEU A 56 -14.24 -9.26 1.40
CA LEU A 56 -15.05 -10.22 0.64
C LEU A 56 -14.67 -11.67 0.93
N THR A 57 -13.37 -11.95 1.06
CA THR A 57 -12.88 -13.29 1.40
C THR A 57 -13.36 -13.71 2.79
N GLU A 58 -13.34 -12.78 3.73
CA GLU A 58 -13.80 -13.00 5.10
C GLU A 58 -15.31 -13.21 5.19
N ILE A 59 -16.11 -12.43 4.46
CA ILE A 59 -17.57 -12.65 4.36
C ILE A 59 -17.86 -14.06 3.81
N LYS A 60 -17.13 -14.49 2.78
CA LYS A 60 -17.29 -15.84 2.21
C LYS A 60 -16.86 -16.93 3.19
N ARG A 61 -15.80 -16.72 3.98
CA ARG A 61 -15.36 -17.64 5.04
C ARG A 61 -16.44 -17.77 6.12
N MET A 62 -16.99 -16.65 6.58
CA MET A 62 -18.02 -16.61 7.62
C MET A 62 -19.30 -17.31 7.17
N ARG A 63 -19.79 -17.03 5.96
CA ARG A 63 -20.97 -17.73 5.39
C ARG A 63 -20.78 -19.24 5.28
N LEU A 64 -19.56 -19.69 4.97
CA LEU A 64 -19.26 -21.12 4.90
C LEU A 64 -19.26 -21.76 6.29
N ALA A 65 -18.77 -21.05 7.31
CA ALA A 65 -18.81 -21.50 8.70
C ALA A 65 -20.25 -21.62 9.23
N GLU A 66 -21.10 -20.62 8.94
CA GLU A 66 -22.52 -20.64 9.26
C GLU A 66 -23.25 -21.81 8.57
N ALA A 67 -23.01 -22.01 7.26
CA ALA A 67 -23.65 -23.07 6.49
C ALA A 67 -23.29 -24.49 6.95
N HIS A 68 -22.12 -24.69 7.56
CA HIS A 68 -21.69 -25.98 8.10
C HIS A 68 -22.01 -26.14 9.59
N GLY A 69 -22.68 -25.16 10.22
CA GLY A 69 -22.98 -25.18 11.66
C GLY A 69 -21.74 -25.08 12.55
N LEU A 70 -20.57 -24.74 11.99
CA LEU A 70 -19.28 -24.68 12.69
C LEU A 70 -19.04 -23.32 13.37
N SER A 71 -20.07 -22.48 13.46
CA SER A 71 -19.97 -21.10 13.96
C SER A 71 -19.60 -21.02 15.44
N HIS A 72 -19.80 -22.09 16.22
CA HIS A 72 -19.54 -22.16 17.66
C HIS A 72 -18.31 -23.00 18.03
N ASP A 73 -17.63 -23.62 17.06
CA ASP A 73 -16.47 -24.47 17.33
C ASP A 73 -15.17 -23.72 16.97
N PRO A 74 -14.34 -23.32 17.96
CA PRO A 74 -13.08 -22.61 17.72
C PRO A 74 -12.01 -23.49 17.05
N THR A 75 -12.20 -24.82 17.05
CA THR A 75 -11.27 -25.80 16.47
C THR A 75 -11.72 -26.38 15.13
N ALA A 76 -12.94 -26.07 14.69
CA ALA A 76 -13.45 -26.50 13.42
C ALA A 76 -12.63 -25.90 12.26
N LYS A 77 -11.90 -26.77 11.55
CA LYS A 77 -11.25 -26.41 10.29
C LYS A 77 -12.33 -26.12 9.26
N ILE A 78 -12.72 -24.86 9.14
CA ILE A 78 -13.48 -24.40 7.98
C ILE A 78 -12.68 -24.84 6.75
N PRO A 79 -13.26 -25.58 5.78
CA PRO A 79 -12.59 -25.95 4.55
C PRO A 79 -12.41 -24.72 3.66
N SER A 80 -11.56 -23.80 4.10
CA SER A 80 -11.12 -22.63 3.36
C SER A 80 -9.73 -22.92 2.82
N THR A 81 -9.65 -22.98 1.49
CA THR A 81 -8.37 -23.17 0.81
C THR A 81 -7.53 -21.90 0.99
N VAL A 82 -6.28 -22.01 1.42
CA VAL A 82 -5.34 -20.87 1.57
C VAL A 82 -5.24 -20.03 0.28
N PHE A 83 -5.49 -20.66 -0.87
CA PHE A 83 -5.57 -20.01 -2.18
C PHE A 83 -6.59 -18.86 -2.27
N ARG A 84 -7.62 -18.83 -1.42
CA ARG A 84 -8.58 -17.71 -1.38
C ARG A 84 -8.00 -16.41 -0.83
N LEU A 85 -6.92 -16.48 -0.05
CA LEU A 85 -6.24 -15.30 0.50
C LEU A 85 -5.22 -14.73 -0.49
N ILE A 86 -4.83 -15.50 -1.51
CA ILE A 86 -3.84 -15.08 -2.53
C ILE A 86 -4.19 -13.74 -3.18
N PRO A 87 -5.43 -13.47 -3.62
CA PRO A 87 -5.77 -12.21 -4.29
C PRO A 87 -5.45 -10.99 -3.44
N GLN A 88 -5.75 -11.03 -2.13
CA GLN A 88 -5.48 -9.89 -1.24
C GLN A 88 -3.97 -9.68 -1.04
N PHE A 89 -3.18 -10.75 -0.93
CA PHE A 89 -1.73 -10.66 -0.77
C PHE A 89 -1.04 -10.17 -2.04
N ILE A 90 -1.52 -10.59 -3.21
CA ILE A 90 -1.01 -10.10 -4.48
C ILE A 90 -1.29 -8.61 -4.63
N LEU A 91 -2.53 -8.17 -4.36
CA LEU A 91 -2.92 -6.77 -4.48
C LEU A 91 -2.13 -5.89 -3.51
N VAL A 92 -2.05 -6.26 -2.23
CA VAL A 92 -1.33 -5.47 -1.23
C VAL A 92 0.19 -5.48 -1.51
N GLY A 93 0.79 -6.62 -1.85
CA GLY A 93 2.22 -6.69 -2.18
C GLY A 93 2.58 -5.90 -3.44
N SER A 94 1.70 -5.91 -4.45
CA SER A 94 1.88 -5.08 -5.64
C SER A 94 1.77 -3.59 -5.29
N GLY A 95 0.76 -3.21 -4.51
CA GLY A 95 0.55 -1.82 -4.08
C GLY A 95 1.72 -1.29 -3.25
N GLU A 96 2.25 -2.11 -2.35
CA GLU A 96 3.42 -1.76 -1.54
C GLU A 96 4.66 -1.52 -2.40
N ALA A 97 4.91 -2.34 -3.42
CA ALA A 97 6.03 -2.13 -4.34
C ALA A 97 5.93 -0.75 -5.04
N PHE A 98 4.77 -0.41 -5.60
CA PHE A 98 4.55 0.88 -6.25
C PHE A 98 4.66 2.06 -5.29
N MET A 99 4.07 1.92 -4.10
CA MET A 99 4.14 2.92 -3.04
C MET A 99 5.58 3.17 -2.60
N TYR A 100 6.33 2.10 -2.29
CA TYR A 100 7.70 2.18 -1.81
C TYR A 100 8.62 2.85 -2.83
N ILE A 101 8.56 2.39 -4.09
CA ILE A 101 9.37 2.96 -5.18
C ILE A 101 8.99 4.43 -5.40
N GLY A 102 7.69 4.75 -5.44
CA GLY A 102 7.21 6.12 -5.66
C GLY A 102 7.60 7.07 -4.52
N GLN A 103 7.46 6.63 -3.27
CA GLN A 103 7.78 7.41 -2.08
C GLN A 103 9.28 7.67 -1.97
N LEU A 104 10.11 6.64 -2.16
CA LEU A 104 11.57 6.78 -2.13
C LEU A 104 12.08 7.72 -3.24
N ASP A 105 11.59 7.55 -4.47
CA ASP A 105 11.95 8.40 -5.62
C ASP A 105 11.51 9.85 -5.41
N PHE A 106 10.32 10.07 -4.86
CA PHE A 106 9.82 11.40 -4.51
C PHE A 106 10.70 12.10 -3.47
N PHE A 107 10.96 11.46 -2.32
CA PHE A 107 11.75 12.08 -1.26
C PHE A 107 13.19 12.34 -1.70
N LEU A 108 13.80 11.41 -2.45
CA LEU A 108 15.17 11.59 -2.93
C LEU A 108 15.30 12.70 -3.96
N ARG A 109 14.31 12.89 -4.85
CA ARG A 109 14.33 13.93 -5.90
C ARG A 109 14.04 15.32 -5.35
N GLU A 110 13.09 15.41 -4.43
CA GLU A 110 12.65 16.70 -3.90
C GLU A 110 13.63 17.25 -2.84
N CYS A 111 14.33 16.39 -2.10
CA CYS A 111 15.34 16.83 -1.13
C CYS A 111 16.57 17.50 -1.79
N PRO A 112 17.19 18.50 -1.12
CA PRO A 112 18.46 19.08 -1.56
C PRO A 112 19.60 18.05 -1.61
N LYS A 113 20.58 18.24 -2.53
CA LYS A 113 21.67 17.27 -2.82
C LYS A 113 22.48 16.85 -1.56
N GLY A 114 22.52 17.66 -0.50
CA GLY A 114 23.21 17.35 0.77
C GLY A 114 22.37 16.69 1.87
N MET A 115 21.06 16.45 1.66
CA MET A 115 20.13 16.01 2.71
C MET A 115 19.52 14.62 2.46
N LYS A 116 20.17 13.77 1.67
CA LYS A 116 19.67 12.41 1.34
C LYS A 116 19.40 11.57 2.60
N THR A 117 20.20 11.71 3.65
CA THR A 117 19.95 11.05 4.95
C THR A 117 18.62 11.47 5.58
N MET A 118 18.23 12.75 5.45
CA MET A 118 16.95 13.24 5.94
C MET A 118 15.78 12.65 5.15
N SER A 119 15.91 12.50 3.83
CA SER A 119 14.92 11.81 2.98
C SER A 119 14.66 10.38 3.46
N THR A 120 15.73 9.59 3.67
CA THR A 120 15.59 8.22 4.20
C THR A 120 15.00 8.20 5.61
N GLY A 121 15.36 9.17 6.45
CA GLY A 121 14.79 9.33 7.79
C GLY A 121 13.28 9.62 7.75
N LEU A 122 12.85 10.54 6.87
CA LEU A 122 11.44 10.85 6.65
C LEU A 122 10.68 9.62 6.13
N PHE A 123 11.25 8.90 5.18
CA PHE A 123 10.69 7.64 4.67
C PHE A 123 10.47 6.60 5.79
N LEU A 124 11.50 6.33 6.61
CA LEU A 124 11.40 5.41 7.75
C LEU A 124 10.43 5.90 8.83
N SER A 125 10.33 7.22 9.02
CA SER A 125 9.38 7.81 9.96
C SER A 125 7.93 7.57 9.52
N THR A 126 7.63 7.68 8.23
CA THR A 126 6.30 7.38 7.69
C THR A 126 5.92 5.92 7.92
N LEU A 127 6.85 4.98 7.70
CA LEU A 127 6.63 3.57 7.99
C LEU A 127 6.35 3.33 9.48
N SER A 128 7.16 3.91 10.35
CA SER A 128 7.00 3.81 11.81
C SER A 128 5.64 4.36 12.27
N LEU A 129 5.25 5.54 11.76
CA LEU A 129 3.94 6.14 12.03
C LEU A 129 2.79 5.25 11.54
N GLY A 130 2.95 4.59 10.40
CA GLY A 130 1.99 3.60 9.90
C GLY A 130 1.78 2.43 10.87
N PHE A 131 2.87 1.88 11.44
CA PHE A 131 2.77 0.82 12.44
C PHE A 131 2.12 1.30 13.75
N PHE A 132 2.49 2.48 14.24
CA PHE A 132 1.85 3.05 15.43
C PHE A 132 0.36 3.32 15.20
N PHE A 133 0.01 3.84 14.03
CA PHE A 133 -1.37 4.09 13.64
C PHE A 133 -2.17 2.79 13.57
N SER A 134 -1.58 1.71 13.03
CA SER A 134 -2.21 0.37 13.01
C SER A 134 -2.53 -0.12 14.42
N THR A 135 -1.56 -0.03 15.36
CA THR A 135 -1.76 -0.43 16.75
C THR A 135 -2.83 0.42 17.44
N LEU A 136 -2.81 1.74 17.21
CA LEU A 136 -3.82 2.66 17.73
C LEU A 136 -5.22 2.32 17.21
N LEU A 137 -5.35 2.07 15.90
CA LEU A 137 -6.62 1.71 15.27
C LEU A 137 -7.19 0.42 15.86
N VAL A 138 -6.36 -0.61 16.03
CA VAL A 138 -6.77 -1.87 16.69
C VAL A 138 -7.25 -1.61 18.11
N THR A 139 -6.53 -0.77 18.86
CA THR A 139 -6.89 -0.42 20.25
C THR A 139 -8.23 0.30 20.32
N ILE A 140 -8.47 1.27 19.42
CA ILE A 140 -9.75 1.99 19.33
C ILE A 140 -10.88 1.03 19.00
N VAL A 141 -10.70 0.17 17.99
CA VAL A 141 -11.73 -0.80 17.59
C VAL A 141 -12.03 -1.79 18.71
N HIS A 142 -11.00 -2.27 19.42
CA HIS A 142 -11.19 -3.16 20.55
C HIS A 142 -11.96 -2.48 21.68
N LYS A 143 -11.63 -1.23 22.03
CA LYS A 143 -12.33 -0.46 23.06
C LYS A 143 -13.79 -0.15 22.69
N VAL A 144 -14.06 0.21 21.44
CA VAL A 144 -15.41 0.57 20.97
C VAL A 144 -16.30 -0.66 20.82
N THR A 145 -15.73 -1.81 20.44
CA THR A 145 -16.51 -2.98 20.04
C THR A 145 -16.47 -4.15 21.03
N GLY A 146 -15.58 -4.09 22.02
CA GLY A 146 -15.24 -5.20 22.92
C GLY A 146 -16.35 -5.66 23.85
N GLU A 147 -17.34 -4.83 24.18
CA GLU A 147 -18.33 -5.17 25.21
C GLU A 147 -19.49 -6.07 24.74
N LYS A 148 -19.83 -6.09 23.45
CA LYS A 148 -21.02 -6.82 22.97
C LYS A 148 -20.84 -7.64 21.70
N ARG A 149 -20.03 -7.17 20.73
CA ARG A 149 -19.82 -7.83 19.43
C ARG A 149 -18.44 -7.50 18.84
N PRO A 150 -17.33 -7.95 19.47
CA PRO A 150 -15.99 -7.58 19.05
C PRO A 150 -15.73 -7.85 17.56
N TRP A 151 -15.18 -6.86 16.84
CA TRP A 151 -14.73 -7.06 15.45
C TRP A 151 -13.45 -7.87 15.40
N LEU A 152 -12.57 -7.68 16.38
CA LEU A 152 -11.44 -8.55 16.70
C LEU A 152 -11.78 -9.28 18.01
N ALA A 153 -12.35 -10.48 17.88
CA ALA A 153 -12.59 -11.38 18.99
C ALA A 153 -11.43 -12.39 19.09
N ASP A 154 -11.14 -12.89 20.30
CA ASP A 154 -10.19 -13.99 20.50
C ASP A 154 -10.60 -15.25 19.72
N ASN A 155 -11.92 -15.44 19.56
CA ASN A 155 -12.48 -16.42 18.64
C ASN A 155 -12.77 -15.77 17.28
N LEU A 156 -11.91 -16.03 16.28
CA LEU A 156 -12.04 -15.51 14.92
C LEU A 156 -13.38 -15.89 14.23
N ASN A 157 -14.07 -16.92 14.72
CA ASN A 157 -15.37 -17.36 14.19
C ASN A 157 -16.55 -16.54 14.75
N GLU A 158 -16.38 -15.91 15.91
CA GLU A 158 -17.39 -15.03 16.53
C GLU A 158 -17.16 -13.56 16.19
N GLY A 159 -15.90 -13.20 15.91
CA GLY A 159 -15.50 -11.84 15.55
C GLY A 159 -15.89 -11.46 14.12
N ARG A 160 -16.49 -10.28 13.95
CA ARG A 160 -16.83 -9.73 12.62
C ARG A 160 -15.64 -9.04 11.97
N LEU A 161 -14.59 -9.80 11.66
CA LEU A 161 -13.33 -9.27 11.11
C LEU A 161 -13.53 -8.52 9.78
N TYR A 162 -14.54 -8.89 9.00
CA TYR A 162 -14.87 -8.20 7.75
C TYR A 162 -15.24 -6.72 7.97
N ASN A 163 -15.81 -6.33 9.12
CA ASN A 163 -16.10 -4.92 9.44
C ASN A 163 -14.80 -4.13 9.63
N PHE A 164 -13.79 -4.75 10.23
CA PHE A 164 -12.48 -4.13 10.38
C PHE A 164 -11.80 -3.93 9.03
N TYR A 165 -11.91 -4.89 8.11
CA TYR A 165 -11.41 -4.72 6.73
C TYR A 165 -12.17 -3.64 5.95
N TRP A 166 -13.49 -3.51 6.14
CA TRP A 166 -14.25 -2.40 5.55
C TRP A 166 -13.84 -1.04 6.13
N LEU A 167 -13.59 -0.95 7.44
CA LEU A 167 -13.07 0.26 8.07
C LEU A 167 -11.72 0.65 7.45
N LEU A 168 -10.81 -0.30 7.30
CA LEU A 168 -9.52 -0.07 6.65
C LEU A 168 -9.68 0.36 5.19
N ALA A 169 -10.58 -0.25 4.42
CA ALA A 169 -10.86 0.14 3.05
C ALA A 169 -11.37 1.60 2.94
N ILE A 170 -12.30 2.00 3.82
CA ILE A 170 -12.80 3.37 3.88
C ILE A 170 -11.68 4.34 4.25
N LEU A 171 -10.85 3.98 5.23
CA LEU A 171 -9.75 4.83 5.66
C LEU A 171 -8.69 5.01 4.56
N CYS A 172 -8.33 3.94 3.85
CA CYS A 172 -7.45 4.01 2.68
C CYS A 172 -8.07 4.85 1.54
N ALA A 173 -9.40 4.81 1.37
CA ALA A 173 -10.07 5.65 0.39
C ALA A 173 -10.04 7.13 0.78
N LEU A 174 -10.23 7.46 2.06
CA LEU A 174 -10.07 8.82 2.58
C LEU A 174 -8.63 9.32 2.42
N ASP A 175 -7.65 8.46 2.71
CA ASP A 175 -6.22 8.75 2.50
C ASP A 175 -5.93 9.04 1.03
N LEU A 176 -6.45 8.25 0.10
CA LEU A 176 -6.33 8.51 -1.34
C LEU A 176 -6.95 9.86 -1.74
N VAL A 177 -8.12 10.22 -1.21
CA VAL A 177 -8.76 11.51 -1.52
C VAL A 177 -7.91 12.68 -0.99
N ALA A 178 -7.44 12.59 0.26
CA ALA A 178 -6.55 13.60 0.84
C ALA A 178 -5.24 13.70 0.03
N TYR A 179 -4.66 12.56 -0.33
CA TYR A 179 -3.48 12.48 -1.19
C TYR A 179 -3.70 13.16 -2.53
N LEU A 180 -4.82 12.90 -3.23
CA LEU A 180 -5.13 13.52 -4.51
C LEU A 180 -5.32 15.03 -4.39
N PHE A 181 -5.89 15.51 -3.29
CA PHE A 181 -6.03 16.95 -3.03
C PHE A 181 -4.65 17.60 -2.87
N CYS A 182 -3.77 17.01 -2.06
CA CYS A 182 -2.39 17.48 -1.89
C CYS A 182 -1.58 17.38 -3.20
N ALA A 183 -1.70 16.27 -3.94
CA ALA A 183 -0.99 16.02 -5.19
C ALA A 183 -1.40 17.01 -6.29
N LYS A 184 -2.68 17.41 -6.35
CA LYS A 184 -3.15 18.44 -7.30
C LYS A 184 -2.54 19.83 -7.02
N GLY A 185 -2.28 20.14 -5.75
CA GLY A 185 -1.64 21.39 -5.34
C GLY A 185 -0.11 21.36 -5.41
N TYR A 186 0.50 20.19 -5.66
CA TYR A 186 1.95 20.02 -5.61
C TYR A 186 2.61 20.35 -6.96
N VAL A 187 3.52 21.32 -6.96
CA VAL A 187 4.38 21.64 -8.11
C VAL A 187 5.73 20.97 -7.91
N TYR A 188 6.10 20.05 -8.80
CA TYR A 188 7.41 19.42 -8.81
C TYR A 188 8.53 20.44 -8.86
N LYS A 189 9.60 20.19 -8.10
CA LYS A 189 10.76 21.09 -8.04
C LYS A 189 11.43 21.31 -9.39
N ASP A 190 11.46 20.34 -10.29
CA ASP A 190 12.01 20.55 -11.64
C ASP A 190 11.20 21.57 -12.44
N LYS A 191 9.87 21.59 -12.26
CA LYS A 191 9.00 22.58 -12.89
C LYS A 191 9.13 23.94 -12.23
N ARG A 192 9.34 23.96 -10.90
CA ARG A 192 9.57 25.18 -10.11
C ARG A 192 10.92 25.83 -10.43
N LEU A 193 11.97 25.03 -10.58
CA LEU A 193 13.31 25.47 -10.97
C LEU A 193 13.35 25.89 -12.45
N ALA A 194 12.61 25.21 -13.34
CA ALA A 194 12.45 25.62 -14.73
C ALA A 194 11.67 26.95 -14.87
N ASP A 195 10.62 27.17 -14.07
CA ASP A 195 9.90 28.47 -14.00
C ASP A 195 10.78 29.58 -13.40
N GLU A 196 11.72 29.23 -12.50
CA GLU A 196 12.72 30.16 -11.95
C GLU A 196 13.94 30.35 -12.88
N GLY A 197 13.99 29.70 -14.04
CA GLY A 197 15.06 29.82 -15.04
C GLY A 197 16.39 29.18 -14.62
N ILE A 198 16.39 28.31 -13.61
CA ILE A 198 17.57 27.61 -13.10
C ILE A 198 17.64 26.25 -13.79
N GLU A 199 18.41 26.14 -14.87
CA GLU A 199 18.75 24.85 -15.46
C GLU A 199 19.60 24.05 -14.46
N LEU A 200 19.09 22.88 -14.07
CA LEU A 200 19.89 21.91 -13.33
C LEU A 200 21.02 21.46 -14.25
N GLU A 201 22.27 21.79 -13.92
CA GLU A 201 23.45 21.21 -14.57
C GLU A 201 23.27 19.68 -14.62
N GLU A 202 23.06 19.16 -15.84
CA GLU A 202 23.14 17.74 -16.16
C GLU A 202 24.58 17.29 -15.91
N HIS A 203 24.90 16.95 -14.66
CA HIS A 203 26.16 16.28 -14.38
C HIS A 203 26.01 14.79 -14.70
N ASP A 204 26.19 14.52 -15.99
CA ASP A 204 26.77 13.35 -16.63
C ASP A 204 26.44 11.95 -16.06
N GLN A 205 25.62 11.20 -16.80
CA GLN A 205 25.34 9.77 -16.63
C GLN A 205 26.46 8.86 -17.19
N THR A 206 27.70 9.33 -17.36
CA THR A 206 28.80 8.55 -17.98
C THR A 206 29.81 7.94 -17.00
N ALA A 207 29.40 7.61 -15.78
CA ALA A 207 30.22 6.77 -14.91
C ALA A 207 29.35 5.72 -14.23
N PHE A 208 29.15 4.59 -14.90
CA PHE A 208 29.25 3.22 -14.37
C PHE A 208 28.81 2.28 -15.50
N HIS A 209 29.80 1.92 -16.32
CA HIS A 209 29.78 0.73 -17.16
C HIS A 209 29.61 -0.54 -16.31
#